data_AF-A0A8S4GSJ5-F1
#
_entry.id   AF-A0A8S4GSJ5-F1
#
_cell.length_a   1.000
_cell.length_b   1.000
_cell.length_c   1.000
_cell.angle_alpha   90.00
_cell.angle_beta   90.00
_cell.angle_gamma   90.00
#
_symmetry.space_group_name_H-M   'P 1'
#
loop_
_entity.id
_entity.type
_entity.pdbx_description
1 polymer ?
#
loop_
_entity_poly.entity_id
_entity_poly.type
_entity_poly.pdbx_seq_one_letter_code
_entity_poly.pdbx_strand_id
1 'polypeptide(L)'
;MVAPDTPDEQRPWNRNRGMTDIEFKKEVAAWGANEQLFSPATWDLYRGVLRADYSMFDEYEWTHPGWTMSVPVLAMYGSQDTRCTADLVDGWRRTTTGPFKLLRVAGPHLFALDPSHRAKWLSQCVQWLEAEAKL
;
A
#
# COMPACT_ATOMS: atom_id res chain seq x y z
N MET A 1 -1.25 -1.21 -1.26
CA MET A 1 -1.75 0.03 -1.91
C MET A 1 -2.92 -0.35 -2.79
N VAL A 2 -4.03 0.38 -2.68
CA VAL A 2 -5.23 0.18 -3.51
C VAL A 2 -5.02 0.74 -4.93
N ALA A 3 -5.92 0.44 -5.87
CA ALA A 3 -5.82 0.92 -7.24
C ALA A 3 -5.86 2.47 -7.34
N PRO A 4 -5.21 3.09 -8.33
CA PRO A 4 -5.18 4.55 -8.46
C PRO A 4 -6.57 5.16 -8.70
N ASP A 5 -7.47 4.43 -9.34
CA ASP A 5 -8.85 4.86 -9.59
C ASP A 5 -9.82 4.51 -8.45
N THR A 6 -9.32 4.12 -7.26
CA THR A 6 -10.16 3.79 -6.11
C THR A 6 -10.95 5.04 -5.68
N PRO A 7 -12.30 4.98 -5.64
CA PRO A 7 -13.13 6.11 -5.21
C PRO A 7 -12.78 6.57 -3.80
N ASP A 8 -12.92 7.87 -3.54
CA ASP A 8 -12.56 8.50 -2.27
C ASP A 8 -13.21 7.82 -1.07
N GLU A 9 -14.48 7.40 -1.19
CA GLU A 9 -15.24 6.73 -0.12
C GLU A 9 -14.77 5.30 0.17
N GLN A 10 -13.98 4.71 -0.74
CA GLN A 10 -13.44 3.36 -0.62
C GLN A 10 -11.95 3.36 -0.25
N ARG A 11 -11.32 4.53 -0.16
CA ARG A 11 -9.92 4.64 0.24
C ARG A 11 -9.76 4.18 1.70
N PRO A 12 -8.79 3.30 1.99
CA PRO A 12 -8.66 2.71 3.33
C PRO A 12 -7.90 3.57 4.35
N TRP A 13 -7.69 4.87 4.09
CA TRP A 13 -7.10 5.82 5.03
C TRP A 13 -8.08 6.93 5.38
N ASN A 14 -7.91 7.47 6.58
CA ASN A 14 -8.58 8.69 6.99
C ASN A 14 -7.73 9.89 6.58
N ARG A 15 -8.38 10.99 6.16
CA ARG A 15 -7.66 12.21 5.76
C ARG A 15 -6.90 12.80 6.96
N ASN A 16 -5.58 12.92 6.82
CA ASN A 16 -4.68 13.48 7.82
C ASN A 16 -4.92 14.97 8.05
N ARG A 17 -5.32 15.72 7.03
CA ARG A 17 -5.60 17.16 7.15
C ARG A 17 -6.63 17.42 8.25
N GLY A 18 -6.24 18.21 9.26
CA GLY A 18 -7.09 18.59 10.39
C GLY A 18 -7.00 17.65 11.59
N MET A 19 -6.33 16.50 11.50
CA MET A 19 -6.09 15.63 12.64
C MET A 19 -5.13 16.25 13.65
N THR A 20 -5.49 16.20 14.92
CA THR A 20 -4.57 16.37 16.05
C THR A 20 -3.48 15.30 16.01
N ASP A 21 -2.39 15.48 16.76
CA ASP A 21 -1.35 14.46 16.84
C ASP A 21 -1.84 13.16 17.46
N ILE A 22 -2.80 13.23 18.39
CA ILE A 22 -3.38 12.05 19.02
C ILE A 22 -4.14 11.23 17.97
N GLU A 23 -4.95 11.88 17.15
CA GLU A 23 -5.70 11.23 16.06
C GLU A 23 -4.74 10.68 14.99
N PHE A 24 -3.75 11.47 14.60
CA PHE A 24 -2.80 11.06 13.57
C PHE A 24 -1.94 9.88 14.04
N LYS A 25 -1.49 9.85 15.31
CA LYS A 25 -0.80 8.68 15.89
C LYS A 25 -1.67 7.43 15.86
N LYS A 26 -2.98 7.55 16.16
CA LYS A 26 -3.91 6.41 16.09
C LYS A 26 -4.07 5.90 14.67
N GLU A 27 -4.20 6.80 13.69
CA GLU A 27 -4.27 6.42 12.28
C GLU A 27 -3.01 5.67 11.85
N VAL A 28 -1.83 6.24 12.12
CA VAL A 28 -0.52 5.63 11.80
C VAL A 28 -0.34 4.28 12.50
N ALA A 29 -0.72 4.17 13.78
CA ALA A 29 -0.64 2.91 14.53
C ALA A 29 -1.54 1.82 13.92
N ALA A 30 -2.73 2.20 13.44
CA ALA A 30 -3.65 1.29 12.80
C ALA A 30 -3.20 0.81 11.40
N TRP A 31 -2.11 1.35 10.85
CA TRP A 31 -1.37 0.80 9.71
C TRP A 31 -0.25 -0.18 10.10
N GLY A 32 -0.09 -0.45 11.40
CA GLY A 32 0.91 -1.38 11.94
C GLY A 32 2.25 -0.74 12.28
N ALA A 33 2.34 0.59 12.32
CA ALA A 33 3.58 1.28 12.68
C ALA A 33 4.09 0.85 14.07
N ASN A 34 5.42 0.73 14.20
CA ASN A 34 6.07 0.34 15.43
C ASN A 34 5.85 1.39 16.54
N GLU A 35 5.51 0.95 17.75
CA GLU A 35 5.21 1.84 18.88
C GLU A 35 6.34 2.82 19.24
N GLN A 36 7.60 2.44 18.98
CA GLN A 36 8.77 3.30 19.21
C GLN A 36 8.68 4.63 18.43
N LEU A 37 7.98 4.63 17.29
CA LEU A 37 7.71 5.84 16.48
C LEU A 37 6.98 6.92 17.28
N PHE A 38 6.17 6.53 18.27
CA PHE A 38 5.31 7.43 19.02
C PHE A 38 5.95 8.00 20.28
N SER A 39 7.17 7.55 20.62
CA SER A 39 7.97 8.14 21.68
C SER A 39 8.25 9.62 21.38
N PRO A 40 8.36 10.52 22.39
CA PRO A 40 8.55 11.94 22.14
C PRO A 40 9.76 12.25 21.26
N ALA A 41 10.91 11.64 21.56
CA ALA A 41 12.15 11.84 20.82
C ALA A 41 12.05 11.44 19.34
N THR A 42 11.34 10.35 19.03
CA THR A 42 11.17 9.89 17.65
C THR A 42 10.06 10.65 16.94
N TRP A 43 8.92 10.88 17.61
CA TRP A 43 7.76 11.53 17.01
C TRP A 43 8.09 12.94 16.52
N ASP A 44 8.80 13.74 17.31
CA ASP A 44 9.13 15.12 16.93
C ASP A 44 10.05 15.20 15.70
N LEU A 45 10.87 14.16 15.47
CA LEU A 45 11.73 14.05 14.30
C LEU A 45 10.94 13.67 13.04
N TYR A 46 9.99 12.72 13.14
CA TYR A 46 9.32 12.12 11.97
C TYR A 46 7.93 12.66 11.68
N ARG A 47 7.25 13.31 12.64
CA ARG A 47 5.86 13.78 12.46
C ARG A 47 5.67 14.65 11.21
N GLY A 48 6.66 15.49 10.89
CA GLY A 48 6.61 16.39 9.73
C GLY A 48 6.60 15.62 8.42
N VAL A 49 7.55 14.70 8.25
CA VAL A 49 7.64 13.89 7.03
C VAL A 49 6.45 12.93 6.90
N LEU A 50 6.01 12.31 8.00
CA LEU A 50 4.83 11.44 8.00
C LEU A 50 3.56 12.19 7.59
N ARG A 51 3.34 13.40 8.11
CA ARG A 51 2.18 14.21 7.70
C ARG A 51 2.28 14.62 6.24
N ALA A 52 3.46 14.94 5.74
CA ALA A 52 3.66 15.25 4.33
C ALA A 52 3.32 14.03 3.45
N ASP A 53 3.82 12.85 3.82
CA ASP A 53 3.56 11.60 3.08
C ASP A 53 2.08 11.24 3.08
N TYR A 54 1.38 11.38 4.22
CA TYR A 54 -0.06 11.13 4.28
C TYR A 54 -0.86 12.16 3.46
N SER A 55 -0.45 13.43 3.45
CA SER A 55 -1.09 14.44 2.61
C SER A 55 -1.00 14.11 1.12
N MET A 56 0.07 13.44 0.65
CA MET A 56 0.16 12.98 -0.74
C MET A 56 -0.95 11.98 -1.09
N PHE A 57 -1.34 11.10 -0.16
CA PHE A 57 -2.45 10.17 -0.38
C PHE A 57 -3.81 10.86 -0.27
N ASP A 58 -3.96 11.81 0.64
CA ASP A 58 -5.19 12.60 0.82
C ASP A 58 -5.53 13.41 -0.43
N GLU A 59 -4.51 14.04 -1.02
CA GLU A 59 -4.63 14.98 -2.13
C GLU A 59 -4.46 14.31 -3.50
N TYR A 60 -4.25 12.99 -3.52
CA TYR A 60 -4.17 12.24 -4.76
C TYR A 60 -5.51 12.23 -5.51
N GLU A 61 -5.51 12.74 -6.74
CA GLU A 61 -6.66 12.75 -7.64
C GLU A 61 -6.33 12.01 -8.95
N TRP A 62 -7.15 11.01 -9.28
CA TRP A 62 -7.03 10.29 -10.54
C TRP A 62 -7.67 11.07 -11.68
N THR A 63 -6.85 11.55 -12.61
CA THR A 63 -7.28 12.39 -13.74
C THR A 63 -7.23 11.68 -15.10
N HIS A 64 -6.99 10.36 -15.11
CA HIS A 64 -6.72 9.58 -16.32
C HIS A 64 -7.72 8.43 -16.54
N PRO A 65 -9.04 8.69 -16.60
CA PRO A 65 -10.03 7.64 -16.80
C PRO A 65 -9.77 6.87 -18.10
N GLY A 66 -9.79 5.53 -18.01
CA GLY A 66 -9.54 4.64 -19.16
C GLY A 66 -8.07 4.48 -19.56
N TRP A 67 -7.13 5.11 -18.84
CA TRP A 67 -5.71 4.90 -19.11
C TRP A 67 -5.27 3.48 -18.74
N THR A 68 -4.48 2.88 -19.62
CA THR A 68 -3.93 1.52 -19.44
C THR A 68 -2.51 1.45 -19.98
N MET A 69 -1.70 0.56 -19.41
CA MET A 69 -0.40 0.16 -19.95
C MET A 69 -0.47 -1.20 -20.64
N SER A 70 0.53 -1.53 -21.46
CA SER A 70 0.68 -2.87 -22.05
C SER A 70 1.66 -3.78 -21.27
N VAL A 71 2.20 -3.30 -20.14
CA VAL A 71 3.19 -4.03 -19.34
C VAL A 71 2.52 -5.01 -18.37
N PRO A 72 3.16 -6.15 -18.04
CA PRO A 72 2.66 -7.04 -17.00
C PRO A 72 2.55 -6.32 -15.65
N VAL A 73 1.48 -6.58 -14.90
CA VAL A 73 1.27 -6.03 -13.55
C VAL A 73 1.11 -7.17 -12.55
N LEU A 74 1.98 -7.16 -11.54
CA LEU A 74 1.87 -8.00 -10.35
C LEU A 74 1.37 -7.17 -9.17
N ALA A 75 0.12 -7.39 -8.77
CA ALA A 75 -0.45 -6.77 -7.58
C ALA A 75 -0.36 -7.75 -6.39
N MET A 76 -0.05 -7.23 -5.20
CA MET A 76 0.18 -8.05 -4.00
C MET A 76 -0.46 -7.44 -2.76
N TYR A 77 -0.97 -8.28 -1.87
CA TYR A 77 -1.59 -7.87 -0.62
C TYR A 77 -1.27 -8.84 0.53
N GLY A 78 -1.28 -8.33 1.77
CA GLY A 78 -1.09 -9.12 2.97
C GLY A 78 -2.36 -9.89 3.36
N SER A 79 -2.24 -11.16 3.73
CA SER A 79 -3.36 -12.03 4.13
C SER A 79 -4.12 -11.54 5.37
N GLN A 80 -3.51 -10.68 6.18
CA GLN A 80 -4.06 -10.08 7.39
C GLN A 80 -4.18 -8.55 7.27
N ASP A 81 -3.96 -8.01 6.06
CA ASP A 81 -4.15 -6.59 5.80
C ASP A 81 -5.66 -6.30 5.72
N THR A 82 -6.18 -5.62 6.74
CA THR A 82 -7.60 -5.24 6.83
C THR A 82 -7.91 -3.94 6.11
N ARG A 83 -6.88 -3.21 5.65
CA ARG A 83 -7.03 -1.91 5.01
C ARG A 83 -6.92 -2.03 3.49
N CYS A 84 -5.83 -2.60 2.98
CA CYS A 84 -5.71 -2.90 1.54
C CYS A 84 -6.22 -4.31 1.23
N THR A 85 -7.53 -4.50 1.21
CA THR A 85 -8.15 -5.80 0.96
C THR A 85 -7.87 -6.33 -0.45
N ALA A 86 -8.08 -7.63 -0.65
CA ALA A 86 -7.89 -8.29 -1.95
C ALA A 86 -8.65 -7.58 -3.08
N ASP A 87 -9.90 -7.19 -2.85
CA ASP A 87 -10.76 -6.57 -3.86
C ASP A 87 -10.25 -5.17 -4.26
N LEU A 88 -9.80 -4.37 -3.28
CA LEU A 88 -9.23 -3.04 -3.53
C LEU A 88 -7.91 -3.13 -4.30
N VAL A 89 -7.13 -4.19 -4.06
CA VAL A 89 -5.85 -4.43 -4.74
C VAL A 89 -6.06 -5.07 -6.13
N ASP A 90 -7.08 -5.93 -6.32
CA ASP A 90 -7.43 -6.46 -7.66
C ASP A 90 -7.82 -5.34 -8.64
N GLY A 91 -8.27 -4.19 -8.13
CA GLY A 91 -8.56 -3.01 -8.96
C GLY A 91 -7.41 -2.58 -9.88
N TRP A 92 -6.16 -2.87 -9.52
CA TRP A 92 -4.99 -2.66 -10.38
C TRP A 92 -5.06 -3.39 -11.72
N ARG A 93 -5.89 -4.45 -11.85
CA ARG A 93 -6.14 -5.14 -13.12
C ARG A 93 -6.59 -4.17 -14.22
N ARG A 94 -7.32 -3.11 -13.85
CA ARG A 94 -7.82 -2.11 -14.79
C ARG A 94 -6.71 -1.24 -15.40
N THR A 95 -5.52 -1.20 -14.81
CA THR A 95 -4.44 -0.32 -15.29
C THR A 95 -3.58 -0.97 -16.37
N THR A 96 -3.88 -2.21 -16.79
CA THR A 96 -3.10 -2.91 -17.82
C THR A 96 -3.99 -3.69 -18.79
N THR A 97 -3.59 -3.71 -20.06
CA THR A 97 -4.10 -4.66 -21.08
C THR A 97 -3.18 -5.88 -21.23
N GLY A 98 -2.04 -5.89 -20.53
CA GLY A 98 -1.11 -7.00 -20.48
C GLY A 98 -1.46 -8.04 -19.41
N PRO A 99 -0.58 -9.01 -19.16
CA PRO A 99 -0.76 -10.00 -18.11
C PRO A 99 -0.94 -9.35 -16.73
N PHE A 100 -1.94 -9.82 -15.98
CA PHE A 100 -2.17 -9.37 -14.62
C PHE A 100 -2.21 -10.57 -13.67
N LYS A 101 -1.55 -10.43 -12.53
CA LYS A 101 -1.61 -11.40 -11.45
C LYS A 101 -1.82 -10.70 -10.11
N LEU A 102 -2.76 -11.24 -9.34
CA LEU A 102 -2.95 -10.86 -7.93
C LEU A 102 -2.38 -11.98 -7.05
N LEU A 103 -1.47 -11.63 -6.14
CA LEU A 103 -0.86 -12.57 -5.21
C LEU A 103 -1.11 -12.18 -3.75
N ARG A 104 -1.48 -13.19 -2.96
CA ARG A 104 -1.59 -13.07 -1.51
C ARG A 104 -0.26 -13.42 -0.86
N VAL A 105 0.25 -12.54 -0.01
CA VAL A 105 1.44 -12.74 0.83
C VAL A 105 0.99 -12.99 2.27
N ALA A 106 1.64 -13.90 2.99
CA ALA A 106 1.36 -14.10 4.41
C ALA A 106 1.76 -12.86 5.22
N GLY A 107 0.94 -12.47 6.20
CA GLY A 107 1.22 -11.36 7.12
C GLY A 107 0.28 -10.16 7.02
N PRO A 108 0.51 -9.14 7.88
CA PRO A 108 -0.28 -7.90 7.98
C PRO A 108 0.14 -6.87 6.91
N HIS A 109 -0.37 -5.64 6.97
CA HIS A 109 -0.01 -4.56 6.03
C HIS A 109 1.51 -4.39 5.85
N LEU A 110 2.26 -4.35 6.94
CA LEU A 110 3.72 -4.23 6.94
C LEU A 110 4.45 -5.58 6.86
N PHE A 111 3.89 -6.57 6.15
CA PHE A 111 4.49 -7.90 5.99
C PHE A 111 5.95 -7.85 5.52
N ALA A 112 6.34 -6.84 4.73
CA ALA A 112 7.70 -6.69 4.21
C ALA A 112 8.77 -6.42 5.30
N LEU A 113 8.35 -6.03 6.51
CA LEU A 113 9.26 -5.84 7.65
C LEU A 113 9.61 -7.17 8.32
N ASP A 114 8.76 -8.19 8.23
CA ASP A 114 9.06 -9.53 8.73
C ASP A 114 10.00 -10.25 7.74
N PRO A 115 11.17 -10.76 8.19
CA PRO A 115 12.13 -11.41 7.28
C PRO A 115 11.55 -12.62 6.52
N SER A 116 10.68 -13.41 7.15
CA SER A 116 10.12 -14.62 6.55
C SER A 116 9.07 -14.30 5.50
N HIS A 117 8.21 -13.32 5.77
CA HIS A 117 7.22 -12.82 4.81
C HIS A 117 7.90 -12.08 3.66
N ARG A 118 8.93 -11.26 3.94
CA ARG A 118 9.72 -10.58 2.91
C ARG A 118 10.42 -11.54 1.97
N ALA A 119 11.04 -12.60 2.48
CA ALA A 119 11.71 -13.60 1.65
C ALA A 119 10.72 -14.26 0.68
N LYS A 120 9.55 -14.70 1.19
CA LYS A 120 8.48 -15.29 0.35
C LYS A 120 7.97 -14.31 -0.70
N TRP A 121 7.71 -13.07 -0.30
CA TRP A 121 7.27 -11.99 -1.19
C TRP A 121 8.26 -11.77 -2.34
N LEU A 122 9.55 -11.61 -2.04
CA LEU A 122 10.59 -11.41 -3.05
C LEU A 122 10.73 -12.63 -3.97
N SER A 123 10.66 -13.86 -3.44
CA SER A 123 10.67 -15.06 -4.28
C SER A 123 9.50 -15.11 -5.25
N GLN A 124 8.29 -14.70 -4.83
CA GLN A 124 7.13 -14.62 -5.71
C GLN A 124 7.30 -13.56 -6.81
N CYS A 125 7.91 -12.41 -6.50
CA CYS A 125 8.25 -11.40 -7.48
C CYS A 125 9.23 -11.95 -8.54
N VAL A 126 10.29 -12.62 -8.10
CA VAL A 126 11.31 -13.20 -9.01
C VAL A 126 10.67 -14.25 -9.92
N GLN A 127 9.90 -15.20 -9.36
CA GLN A 127 9.21 -16.23 -10.14
C GLN A 127 8.27 -15.64 -11.20
N TRP A 128 7.59 -14.53 -10.88
CA TRP A 128 6.73 -13.86 -11.86
C TRP A 128 7.54 -13.14 -12.94
N LEU A 129 8.61 -12.45 -12.56
CA LEU A 129 9.51 -11.80 -13.51
C LEU A 129 10.12 -12.81 -14.47
N GLU A 130 10.58 -13.97 -13.99
CA GLU A 130 11.12 -15.05 -14.81
C GLU A 130 10.06 -15.61 -15.79
N ALA A 131 8.82 -15.81 -15.33
CA ALA A 131 7.73 -16.31 -16.17
C ALA A 131 7.35 -15.33 -17.30
N GLU A 132 7.33 -14.03 -17.02
CA GLU A 132 6.88 -12.99 -17.97
C GLU A 132 8.00 -12.44 -18.85
N ALA A 133 9.25 -12.46 -18.38
CA ALA A 133 10.39 -11.90 -19.13
C ALA A 133 10.84 -12.78 -20.32
N LYS A 134 10.35 -14.02 -20.44
CA LYS A 134 10.91 -15.03 -21.36
C LYS A 134 12.45 -15.08 -21.28
N LEU A 135 13.00 -15.02 -20.07
CA LEU A 135 14.41 -15.30 -19.81
C LEU A 135 14.65 -16.81 -19.79
#